data_AF-A0A3M0XYG6-F1
#
_entry.id   AF-A0A3M0XYG6-F1
#
_cell.length_a   1.000
_cell.length_b   1.000
_cell.length_c   1.000
_cell.angle_alpha   90.00
_cell.angle_beta   90.00
_cell.angle_gamma   90.00
#
_symmetry.space_group_name_H-M   'P 1'
#
loop_
_entity.id
_entity.type
_entity.pdbx_description
1 polymer ?
#
loop_
_entity_poly.entity_id
_entity_poly.type
_entity_poly.pdbx_seq_one_letter_code
_entity_poly.pdbx_strand_id
1 'polypeptide(L)' 'AGDLVVVRSGIVRITEKSLHFVQEMRNGETGELVAVETAVAVHLDRTARRAVPFPAVIATRVRERLVSYQMP' A
#
# COMPACT_ATOMS: atom_id res chain seq x y z
N ALA A 1 10.27 -19.16 -15.02
CA ALA A 1 10.42 -18.90 -13.57
C ALA A 1 11.77 -18.24 -13.36
N GLY A 2 11.78 -16.99 -12.91
CA GLY A 2 12.98 -16.15 -12.85
C GLY A 2 12.80 -14.74 -13.42
N ASP A 3 11.60 -14.37 -13.87
CA ASP A 3 11.35 -13.06 -14.46
C ASP A 3 11.51 -11.94 -13.43
N LEU A 4 12.16 -10.85 -13.84
CA LEU A 4 12.26 -9.66 -13.01
C LEU A 4 10.87 -9.01 -12.90
N VAL A 5 10.44 -8.69 -11.68
CA VAL A 5 9.19 -7.98 -11.44
C VAL A 5 9.45 -6.73 -10.60
N VAL A 6 8.92 -5.60 -11.05
CA VAL A 6 8.95 -4.34 -10.31
C VAL A 6 7.58 -4.11 -9.70
N VAL A 7 7.55 -3.96 -8.37
CA VAL A 7 6.33 -3.65 -7.63
C VAL A 7 6.31 -2.17 -7.28
N ARG A 8 5.29 -1.44 -7.76
CA ARG A 8 5.04 -0.05 -7.38
C ARG A 8 3.84 0.00 -6.47
N SER A 9 3.98 0.64 -5.31
CA SER A 9 2.92 0.72 -4.32
C SER A 9 2.48 2.15 -4.08
N GLY A 10 1.18 2.35 -3.90
CA GLY A 10 0.57 3.65 -3.65
C GLY A 10 -0.48 3.56 -2.55
N ILE A 11 -0.52 4.55 -1.66
CA ILE A 11 -1.56 4.64 -0.63
C ILE A 11 -2.71 5.46 -1.19
N VAL A 12 -3.92 4.90 -1.20
CA VAL A 12 -5.10 5.54 -1.81
C VAL A 12 -6.04 6.15 -0.78
N ARG A 13 -6.01 5.64 0.45
CA ARG A 13 -6.85 6.12 1.56
C ARG A 13 -6.22 5.78 2.90
N ILE A 14 -6.43 6.63 3.90
CA ILE A 14 -6.07 6.38 5.29
C ILE A 14 -7.24 6.70 6.22
N THR A 15 -7.40 5.89 7.26
CA THR A 15 -8.28 6.12 8.42
C THR A 15 -7.43 6.32 9.68
N GLU A 16 -8.04 6.35 10.86
CA GLU A 16 -7.30 6.45 12.12
C GLU A 16 -6.32 5.28 12.35
N LYS A 17 -6.70 4.05 11.96
CA LYS A 17 -5.95 2.81 12.29
C LYS A 17 -5.72 1.88 11.10
N SER A 18 -6.20 2.23 9.91
CA SER A 18 -5.99 1.44 8.69
C SER A 18 -5.70 2.31 7.48
N LEU A 19 -5.10 1.72 6.45
CA LEU A 19 -4.90 2.36 5.15
C LEU A 19 -5.24 1.37 4.04
N HIS A 20 -5.73 1.89 2.93
CA HIS A 20 -5.89 1.15 1.69
C HIS A 20 -4.71 1.48 0.79
N PHE A 21 -4.12 0.46 0.19
CA PHE A 21 -3.04 0.63 -0.77
C PHE A 21 -3.28 -0.25 -2.00
N VAL A 22 -2.65 0.16 -3.09
CA VAL A 22 -2.59 -0.57 -4.35
C VAL A 22 -1.16 -0.95 -4.64
N GLN A 23 -0.95 -2.11 -5.25
CA GLN A 23 0.34 -2.53 -5.79
C GLN A 23 0.16 -2.94 -7.25
N GLU A 24 0.98 -2.36 -8.13
CA GLU A 24 1.13 -2.81 -9.50
C GLU A 24 2.41 -3.62 -9.62
N MET A 25 2.28 -4.84 -10.13
CA MET A 25 3.40 -5.70 -10.48
C MET A 25 3.62 -5.64 -11.98
N ARG A 26 4.79 -5.17 -12.41
CA ARG A 26 5.15 -5.07 -13.82
C ARG A 26 6.35 -5.93 -14.13
N ASN A 27 6.37 -6.56 -15.30
CA ASN A 27 7.57 -7.20 -15.81
C ASN A 27 8.68 -6.13 -15.90
N GLY A 28 9.82 -6.38 -15.28
CA GLY A 28 10.90 -5.42 -15.15
C GLY A 28 11.68 -5.17 -16.44
N GLU A 29 11.60 -6.08 -17.40
CA GLU A 29 12.23 -5.96 -18.71
C GLU A 29 11.31 -5.26 -19.73
N THR A 30 10.04 -5.68 -19.79
CA THR A 30 9.08 -5.19 -20.79
C THR A 30 8.21 -4.04 -20.31
N GLY A 31 8.07 -3.87 -18.99
CA GLY A 31 7.15 -2.90 -18.38
C GLY A 31 5.68 -3.33 -18.38
N GLU A 32 5.37 -4.51 -18.92
CA GLU A 32 4.01 -5.05 -19.00
C GLU A 32 3.39 -5.21 -17.61
N LEU A 33 2.12 -4.85 -17.48
CA LEU A 33 1.37 -5.05 -16.23
C LEU A 33 1.02 -6.53 -16.09
N VAL A 34 1.57 -7.16 -15.06
CA VAL A 34 1.38 -8.59 -14.78
C VAL A 34 0.25 -8.80 -13.79
N ALA A 35 0.15 -7.94 -12.77
CA ALA A 35 -0.89 -8.03 -11.76
C ALA A 35 -1.14 -6.68 -11.06
N VAL A 36 -2.35 -6.54 -10.52
CA VAL A 36 -2.74 -5.45 -9.61
C VAL A 36 -3.31 -6.07 -8.34
N GLU A 37 -2.84 -5.61 -7.20
CA GLU A 37 -3.39 -5.94 -5.88
C GLU A 37 -3.96 -4.68 -5.23
N THR A 38 -5.10 -4.84 -4.55
CA THR A 38 -5.56 -3.85 -3.58
C THR A 38 -5.74 -4.53 -2.22
N ALA A 39 -5.28 -3.85 -1.17
CA ALA A 39 -5.29 -4.41 0.18
C ALA A 39 -5.50 -3.33 1.24
N VAL A 40 -5.94 -3.77 2.41
CA VAL A 40 -6.12 -2.94 3.61
C VAL A 40 -5.09 -3.35 4.66
N ALA A 41 -4.22 -2.42 5.04
CA ALA A 41 -3.28 -2.59 6.15
C ALA A 41 -3.84 -1.95 7.42
N VAL A 42 -3.61 -2.59 8.57
CA VAL A 42 -4.06 -2.11 9.89
C VAL A 42 -2.84 -1.91 10.79
N HIS A 43 -2.79 -0.81 11.54
CA HIS A 43 -1.77 -0.62 12.56
C HIS A 43 -2.12 -1.43 13.81
N LEU A 44 -1.33 -2.47 14.05
CA LEU A 44 -1.60 -3.45 15.10
C LEU A 44 -0.62 -3.27 16.27
N ASP A 45 -1.14 -3.15 17.48
CA ASP A 45 -0.38 -3.45 18.69
C ASP A 45 -0.12 -4.96 18.72
N ARG A 46 1.14 -5.35 18.57
CA ARG A 46 1.55 -6.76 18.48
C ARG A 46 1.43 -7.51 19.80
N THR A 47 1.47 -6.81 20.93
CA THR A 47 1.34 -7.39 22.27
C THR A 47 -0.13 -7.58 22.61
N ALA A 48 -0.93 -6.51 22.50
CA ALA A 48 -2.37 -6.57 22.78
C ALA A 48 -3.18 -7.26 21.67
N ARG A 49 -2.58 -7.47 20.49
CA ARG A 49 -3.19 -8.01 19.26
C ARG A 49 -4.45 -7.26 18.84
N ARG A 50 -4.42 -5.93 18.92
CA ARG A 50 -5.55 -5.05 18.61
C ARG A 50 -5.13 -3.93 17.67
N ALA A 51 -6.07 -3.49 16.84
CA ALA A 51 -5.88 -2.35 15.97
C ALA A 51 -5.83 -1.06 16.82
N VAL A 52 -4.79 -0.26 16.65
CA VAL A 52 -4.56 0.98 17.38
C VAL A 52 -4.34 2.14 16.40
N PRO A 53 -4.63 3.40 16.80
CA PRO A 53 -4.41 4.55 15.94
C PRO A 53 -2.97 4.67 15.47
N PHE A 54 -2.76 5.10 14.23
CA PHE A 54 -1.42 5.46 13.76
C PHE A 54 -0.84 6.58 14.64
N PRO A 55 0.46 6.52 14.99
CA PRO A 55 1.14 7.66 15.58
C PRO A 55 1.02 8.89 14.68
N ALA A 56 0.83 10.08 15.26
CA ALA A 56 0.52 11.30 14.51
C ALA A 56 1.53 11.57 13.38
N VAL A 57 2.83 11.38 13.64
CA VAL A 57 3.89 11.55 12.64
C VAL A 57 3.74 10.60 11.44
N ILE A 58 3.27 9.37 11.66
CA ILE A 58 3.02 8.40 10.60
C ILE A 58 1.78 8.80 9.80
N ALA A 59 0.70 9.15 10.49
CA ALA A 59 -0.54 9.57 9.85
C ALA A 59 -0.32 10.81 8.95
N THR A 60 0.48 11.77 9.39
CA THR A 60 0.89 12.93 8.57
C THR A 60 1.67 12.51 7.34
N ARG A 61 2.72 11.69 7.50
CA ARG A 61 3.54 11.21 6.37
C ARG A 61 2.76 10.42 5.33
N VAL A 62 1.76 9.65 5.76
CA VAL A 62 0.88 8.91 4.85
C VAL A 62 -0.02 9.87 4.08
N ARG A 63 -0.60 10.88 4.74
CA ARG A 63 -1.44 11.88 4.08
C ARG A 63 -0.68 12.66 3.01
N GLU A 64 0.59 12.97 3.23
CA GLU A 64 1.48 13.61 2.25
C GLU A 64 1.78 12.73 1.02
N ARG A 65 1.61 11.42 1.11
CA ARG A 65 1.97 10.43 0.09
C ARG A 65 0.75 9.74 -0.52
N LEU A 66 -0.44 10.30 -0.33
CA LEU A 66 -1.64 9.80 -0.97
C LEU A 66 -1.52 9.99 -2.48
N VAL A 67 -1.89 8.95 -3.22
CA VAL A 67 -1.94 8.97 -4.67
C VAL A 67 -3.38 8.71 -5.12
N SER A 68 -3.77 9.40 -6.19
CA SER A 68 -4.96 9.02 -6.94
C SER A 68 -4.64 7.78 -7.76
N TYR A 69 -5.48 6.75 -7.66
CA TYR A 69 -5.36 5.55 -8.46
C TYR A 69 -6.67 5.22 -9.15
N GLN A 70 -6.60 4.94 -10.45
CA GLN A 70 -7.70 4.39 -11.23
C GLN A 70 -7.27 3.01 -11.69
N MET A 71 -8.15 2.02 -11.50
CA MET A 71 -7.90 0.67 -12.00
C MET A 71 -7.72 0.71 -13.52
N PRO A 72 -6.69 0.04 -14.07
CA PRO A 72 -6.45 -0.07 -15.50
C PRO A 72 -7.51 -0.91 -16.23
#